data_AF-A0A966ITU9-F1
#
_entry.id   AF-A0A966ITU9-F1
#
_cell.length_a   1.000
_cell.length_b   1.000
_cell.length_c   1.000
_cell.angle_alpha   90.00
_cell.angle_beta   90.00
_cell.angle_gamma   90.00
#
_symmetry.space_group_name_H-M   'P 1'
#
loop_
_entity.id
_entity.type
_entity.pdbx_description
1 polymer ?
#
loop_
_entity_poly.entity_id
_entity_poly.type
_entity_poly.pdbx_seq_one_letter_code
_entity_poly.pdbx_strand_id
1 'polypeptide(L)'
;KVWNVASLKQDAAPTGSVPYAMNLPADAMTSGDSLFVADTSFHRVLYWSSLSLAMSGSDPTAVIGTGSDTSDKRPALSESEVRWPSSIWVADGYLWVGERKFGHRVLRYTLS
;
A
#
# COMPACT_ATOMS: atom_id res chain seq x y z
N LYS A 1 -11.92 16.13 -5.98
CA LYS A 1 -12.09 16.84 -4.69
C LYS A 1 -10.91 17.78 -4.50
N VAL A 2 -11.15 19.06 -4.21
CA VAL A 2 -10.07 20.01 -3.90
C VAL A 2 -9.88 19.98 -2.39
N TRP A 3 -8.66 19.74 -1.92
CA TRP A 3 -8.34 19.66 -0.49
C TRP A 3 -7.67 20.96 -0.05
N ASN A 4 -8.19 21.58 1.02
CA ASN A 4 -7.54 22.74 1.63
C ASN A 4 -6.35 22.25 2.47
N VAL A 5 -5.15 22.63 2.07
CA VAL A 5 -3.89 22.26 2.74
C VAL A 5 -3.37 23.33 3.68
N ALA A 6 -4.09 24.44 3.88
CA ALA A 6 -3.67 25.53 4.77
C ALA A 6 -3.61 25.13 6.25
N SER A 7 -4.20 23.99 6.62
CA SER A 7 -4.07 23.40 7.96
C SER A 7 -2.74 22.67 8.17
N LEU A 8 -1.98 22.36 7.11
CA LEU A 8 -0.63 21.81 7.23
C LEU A 8 0.31 22.90 7.74
N LYS A 9 1.03 22.60 8.81
CA LYS A 9 1.96 23.52 9.47
C LYS A 9 3.33 22.88 9.59
N GLN A 10 4.37 23.72 9.66
CA GLN A 10 5.70 23.26 10.04
C GLN A 10 5.62 22.54 11.39
N ASP A 11 6.28 21.39 11.49
CA ASP A 11 6.35 20.55 12.69
C ASP A 11 4.98 20.07 13.22
N ALA A 12 3.93 20.05 12.38
CA ALA A 12 2.64 19.50 12.75
C ALA A 12 2.78 18.01 13.12
N ALA A 13 2.27 17.63 14.30
CA ALA A 13 2.20 16.24 14.71
C ALA A 13 1.21 15.45 13.81
N PRO A 14 1.50 14.19 13.49
CA PRO A 14 0.54 13.34 12.80
C PRO A 14 -0.72 13.14 13.66
N THR A 15 -1.89 13.22 13.05
CA THR A 15 -3.19 13.06 13.73
C THR A 15 -3.66 11.61 13.82
N GLY A 16 -2.89 10.68 13.26
CA GLY A 16 -3.21 9.25 13.26
C GLY A 16 -2.08 8.42 12.66
N SER A 17 -2.16 7.12 12.87
CA SER A 17 -1.29 6.11 12.28
C SER A 17 -2.11 4.88 11.94
N VAL A 18 -1.60 4.06 11.02
CA VAL A 18 -2.13 2.71 10.76
C VAL A 18 -1.31 1.76 11.64
N PRO A 19 -1.86 1.21 12.73
CA PRO A 19 -1.10 0.41 13.68
C PRO A 19 -0.98 -1.03 13.20
N TYR A 20 -0.28 -1.22 12.08
CA TYR A 20 0.01 -2.51 11.46
C TYR A 20 1.52 -2.63 11.20
N ALA A 21 2.09 -3.81 11.41
CA ALA A 21 3.51 -4.03 11.21
C ALA A 21 3.87 -3.96 9.71
N MET A 22 4.70 -2.98 9.36
CA MET A 22 5.20 -2.75 8.00
C MET A 22 6.72 -2.61 8.03
N ASN A 23 7.37 -2.92 6.91
CA ASN A 23 8.81 -2.80 6.75
C ASN A 23 9.14 -1.98 5.50
N LEU A 24 9.66 -0.76 5.76
CA LEU A 24 9.96 0.24 4.76
C LEU A 24 8.76 0.52 3.82
N PRO A 25 7.57 0.87 4.33
CA PRO A 25 6.46 1.24 3.47
C PRO A 25 6.84 2.47 2.63
N ALA A 26 6.77 2.33 1.30
CA ALA A 26 7.29 3.36 0.39
C ALA A 26 6.22 4.27 -0.20
N ASP A 27 4.97 3.80 -0.27
CA ASP A 27 3.86 4.56 -0.84
C ASP A 27 2.52 4.14 -0.23
N ALA A 28 1.54 5.05 -0.26
CA ALA A 28 0.17 4.79 0.15
C ALA A 28 -0.80 5.65 -0.66
N MET A 29 -1.94 5.06 -1.06
CA MET A 29 -2.97 5.75 -1.82
C MET A 29 -4.37 5.40 -1.32
N THR A 30 -5.25 6.40 -1.29
CA THR A 30 -6.67 6.20 -1.04
C THR A 30 -7.46 6.12 -2.34
N SER A 31 -8.53 5.32 -2.32
CA SER A 31 -9.56 5.31 -3.36
C SER A 31 -10.92 5.25 -2.68
N GLY A 32 -11.65 6.37 -2.70
CA GLY A 32 -12.84 6.52 -1.87
C GLY A 32 -12.47 6.43 -0.38
N ASP A 33 -13.08 5.48 0.33
CA ASP A 33 -12.78 5.20 1.75
C ASP A 33 -11.71 4.13 1.93
N SER A 34 -11.22 3.50 0.86
CA SER A 34 -10.20 2.45 0.98
C SER A 34 -8.78 2.99 1.05
N LEU A 35 -7.86 2.18 1.58
CA LEU A 35 -6.43 2.46 1.67
C LEU A 35 -5.60 1.31 1.09
N PHE A 36 -4.65 1.65 0.21
CA PHE A 36 -3.61 0.76 -0.28
C PHE A 36 -2.25 1.22 0.23
N VAL A 37 -1.37 0.31 0.65
CA VAL A 37 -0.02 0.61 1.13
C VAL A 37 1.00 -0.35 0.52
N ALA A 38 2.09 0.19 -0.04
CA ALA A 38 3.21 -0.59 -0.55
C ALA A 38 4.17 -0.91 0.60
N ASP A 39 4.10 -2.13 1.13
CA ASP A 39 4.93 -2.62 2.23
C ASP A 39 6.19 -3.29 1.67
N THR A 40 7.16 -2.43 1.32
CA THR A 40 8.25 -2.75 0.38
C THR A 40 9.06 -3.98 0.76
N SER A 41 9.66 -3.99 1.96
CA SER A 41 10.59 -5.05 2.38
C SER A 41 9.87 -6.32 2.83
N PHE A 42 8.55 -6.26 3.03
CA PHE A 42 7.73 -7.47 3.16
C PHE A 42 7.12 -7.92 1.84
N HIS A 43 7.48 -7.29 0.72
CA HIS A 43 7.13 -7.79 -0.62
C HIS A 43 5.61 -7.94 -0.84
N ARG A 44 4.85 -6.96 -0.33
CA ARG A 44 3.39 -7.01 -0.39
C ARG A 44 2.75 -5.63 -0.54
N VAL A 45 1.53 -5.61 -1.06
CA VAL A 45 0.64 -4.46 -0.99
C VAL A 45 -0.51 -4.81 -0.06
N LEU A 46 -0.73 -3.96 0.95
CA LEU A 46 -1.80 -4.10 1.93
C LEU A 46 -3.00 -3.30 1.46
N TYR A 47 -4.21 -3.84 1.61
CA TYR A 47 -5.46 -3.19 1.28
C TYR A 47 -6.43 -3.23 2.46
N TRP A 48 -6.97 -2.08 2.85
CA TRP A 48 -8.13 -1.97 3.73
C TRP A 48 -9.29 -1.36 2.95
N SER A 49 -10.48 -1.94 3.10
CA SER A 49 -11.70 -1.45 2.44
C SER A 49 -12.20 -0.12 3.00
N SER A 50 -11.83 0.23 4.25
CA SER A 50 -12.13 1.53 4.86
C SER A 50 -10.95 2.11 5.64
N LEU A 51 -10.88 3.45 5.73
CA LEU A 51 -9.89 4.16 6.55
C LEU A 51 -10.08 3.86 8.03
N SER A 52 -11.32 3.68 8.48
CA SER A 52 -11.61 3.31 9.87
C SER A 52 -11.03 1.95 10.24
N LEU A 53 -11.09 0.95 9.35
CA LEU A 53 -10.46 -0.36 9.59
C LEU A 53 -8.93 -0.26 9.63
N ALA A 54 -8.34 0.54 8.74
CA ALA A 54 -6.90 0.77 8.76
C ALA A 54 -6.45 1.42 10.08
N MET A 55 -7.20 2.41 10.57
CA MET A 55 -6.87 3.15 11.79
C MET A 55 -7.17 2.38 13.08
N SER A 56 -8.07 1.38 13.07
CA SER A 56 -8.39 0.56 14.25
C SER A 56 -7.34 -0.51 14.57
N GLY A 57 -6.36 -0.71 13.69
CA GLY A 57 -5.39 -1.82 13.81
C GLY A 57 -5.94 -3.17 13.39
N SER A 58 -7.05 -3.17 12.64
CA SER A 58 -7.57 -4.40 12.05
C SER A 58 -6.63 -4.91 10.96
N ASP A 59 -6.66 -6.22 10.73
CA ASP A 59 -5.93 -6.82 9.61
C ASP A 59 -6.40 -6.22 8.27
N PRO A 60 -5.50 -6.14 7.26
CA PRO A 60 -5.86 -5.76 5.91
C PRO A 60 -7.01 -6.63 5.39
N THR A 61 -7.96 -6.01 4.69
CA THR A 61 -9.02 -6.71 3.96
C THR A 61 -8.45 -7.65 2.91
N ALA A 62 -7.34 -7.28 2.27
CA ALA A 62 -6.60 -8.18 1.39
C ALA A 62 -5.11 -7.86 1.41
N VAL A 63 -4.30 -8.84 1.00
CA VAL A 63 -2.86 -8.68 0.79
C VAL A 63 -2.50 -9.22 -0.59
N ILE A 64 -1.80 -8.41 -1.38
CA ILE A 64 -1.27 -8.79 -2.70
C ILE A 64 0.22 -9.07 -2.53
N GLY A 65 0.71 -10.21 -3.04
CA GLY A 65 2.11 -10.63 -2.91
C GLY A 65 2.31 -11.78 -1.93
N THR A 66 3.30 -11.67 -1.07
CA THR A 66 3.73 -12.71 -0.11
C THR A 66 2.78 -12.97 1.07
N GLY A 67 1.59 -12.36 1.07
CA GLY A 67 0.57 -12.56 2.10
C GLY A 67 0.93 -11.98 3.47
N SER A 68 0.54 -12.67 4.54
CA SER A 68 0.79 -12.25 5.93
C SER A 68 2.24 -12.46 6.40
N ASP A 69 3.12 -12.99 5.54
CA ASP A 69 4.53 -13.20 5.86
C ASP A 69 5.25 -11.86 6.09
N THR A 70 5.95 -11.76 7.21
CA THR A 70 6.71 -10.57 7.63
C THR A 70 8.21 -10.82 7.58
N SER A 71 8.68 -11.56 6.57
CA SER A 71 10.11 -11.79 6.31
C SER A 71 10.55 -11.14 5.00
N ASP A 72 11.76 -10.55 5.01
CA ASP A 72 12.41 -9.99 3.82
C ASP A 72 12.99 -11.14 2.98
N LYS A 73 12.08 -11.84 2.29
CA LYS A 73 12.38 -12.94 1.36
C LYS A 73 12.64 -12.40 -0.04
N ARG A 74 13.24 -13.22 -0.90
CA ARG A 74 13.35 -12.94 -2.34
C ARG A 74 12.20 -13.64 -3.09
N PRO A 75 10.99 -13.05 -3.20
CA PRO A 75 9.88 -13.65 -3.93
C PRO A 75 10.22 -13.81 -5.41
N ALA A 76 9.59 -14.72 -6.14
CA ALA A 76 9.82 -14.85 -7.57
C ALA A 76 9.17 -13.68 -8.34
N LEU A 77 9.56 -13.52 -9.60
CA LEU A 77 8.89 -12.58 -10.52
C LEU A 77 7.73 -13.33 -11.17
N SER A 78 6.63 -13.48 -10.43
CA SER A 78 5.45 -14.26 -10.85
C SER A 78 4.19 -13.39 -10.86
N GLU A 79 3.08 -13.91 -11.41
CA GLU A 79 1.80 -13.19 -11.43
C GLU A 79 1.18 -13.02 -10.02
N SER A 80 1.55 -13.90 -9.08
CA SER A 80 1.02 -13.91 -7.71
C SER A 80 1.91 -13.19 -6.70
N GLU A 81 3.15 -12.84 -7.07
CA GLU A 81 4.11 -12.22 -6.15
C GLU A 81 4.51 -10.82 -6.62
N VAL A 82 4.74 -9.92 -5.65
CA VAL A 82 5.31 -8.60 -5.88
C VAL A 82 6.69 -8.51 -5.21
N ARG A 83 7.62 -7.81 -5.83
CA ARG A 83 8.99 -7.63 -5.35
C ARG A 83 9.29 -6.15 -5.16
N TRP A 84 9.45 -5.74 -3.90
CA TRP A 84 9.71 -4.35 -3.52
C TRP A 84 8.75 -3.35 -4.21
N PRO A 85 7.43 -3.49 -3.97
CA PRO A 85 6.46 -2.51 -4.45
C PRO A 85 6.81 -1.14 -3.88
N SER A 86 6.67 -0.09 -4.68
CA SER A 86 7.19 1.24 -4.30
C SER A 86 6.41 2.42 -4.86
N SER A 87 5.51 2.17 -5.79
CA SER A 87 4.59 3.16 -6.32
C SER A 87 3.22 2.52 -6.47
N ILE A 88 2.20 3.25 -6.04
CA ILE A 88 0.80 2.84 -6.10
C ILE A 88 0.02 3.94 -6.81
N TRP A 89 -0.83 3.54 -7.75
CA TRP A 89 -1.77 4.45 -8.39
C TRP A 89 -3.10 3.78 -8.64
N VAL A 90 -4.21 4.49 -8.39
CA VAL A 90 -5.56 4.02 -8.68
C VAL A 90 -6.19 4.92 -9.74
N ALA A 91 -6.55 4.32 -10.88
CA ALA A 91 -7.24 4.99 -11.97
C ALA A 91 -7.96 3.99 -12.87
N ASP A 92 -9.05 4.44 -13.47
CA ASP A 92 -9.79 3.70 -14.50
C ASP A 92 -10.23 2.28 -14.08
N GLY A 93 -10.58 2.10 -12.79
CA GLY A 93 -10.98 0.80 -12.24
C GLY A 93 -9.81 -0.16 -11.99
N TYR A 94 -8.58 0.36 -11.92
CA TYR A 94 -7.38 -0.43 -11.69
C TYR A 94 -6.53 0.11 -10.55
N LEU A 95 -5.91 -0.81 -9.82
CA LEU A 95 -4.74 -0.57 -8.99
C LEU A 95 -3.49 -0.88 -9.83
N TRP A 96 -2.61 0.09 -9.95
CA TRP A 96 -1.29 -0.04 -10.58
C TRP A 96 -0.22 -0.07 -9.50
N VAL A 97 0.71 -1.03 -9.60
CA VAL A 97 1.80 -1.22 -8.64
C VAL A 97 3.12 -1.27 -9.40
N GLY A 98 4.00 -0.30 -9.13
CA GLY A 98 5.36 -0.30 -9.67
C GLY A 98 6.35 -0.89 -8.67
N GLU A 99 7.08 -1.89 -9.13
CA GLU A 99 8.17 -2.52 -8.38
C GLU A 99 9.46 -1.73 -8.56
N ARG A 100 10.09 -1.29 -7.46
CA ARG A 100 11.46 -0.76 -7.55
C ARG A 100 12.46 -1.88 -7.42
N LYS A 101 13.63 -1.70 -8.04
CA LYS A 101 14.88 -2.48 -7.86
C LYS A 101 14.67 -4.01 -7.75
N PHE A 102 15.19 -4.76 -8.73
CA PHE A 102 15.05 -6.23 -8.82
C PHE A 102 13.66 -6.76 -9.18
N GLY A 103 12.59 -5.98 -9.02
CA GLY A 103 11.26 -6.30 -9.58
C GLY A 103 11.18 -6.00 -11.07
N HIS A 104 11.45 -4.74 -11.45
CA HIS A 104 11.47 -4.25 -12.84
C HIS A 104 10.12 -4.38 -13.58
N ARG A 105 9.00 -4.43 -12.85
CA ARG A 105 7.65 -4.55 -13.43
C ARG A 105 6.74 -3.42 -12.98
N VAL A 106 5.74 -3.15 -13.81
CA VAL A 106 4.52 -2.45 -13.44
C VAL A 106 3.38 -3.46 -13.58
N LEU A 107 2.66 -3.71 -12.49
CA LEU A 107 1.57 -4.67 -12.40
C LEU A 107 0.24 -3.90 -12.30
N ARG A 108 -0.83 -4.52 -12.79
CA ARG A 108 -2.18 -3.96 -12.75
C ARG A 108 -3.16 -4.97 -12.19
N TYR A 109 -4.03 -4.53 -11.28
CA TYR A 109 -5.09 -5.34 -10.66
C TYR A 109 -6.44 -4.68 -10.91
N THR A 110 -7.43 -5.46 -11.34
CA THR A 110 -8.80 -4.98 -11.54
C THR A 110 -9.47 -4.71 -10.20
N LEU A 111 -10.11 -3.55 -10.07
CA LEU A 111 -10.99 -3.20 -8.97
C LEU A 111 -12.43 -3.39 -9.49
N SER A 112 -13.10 -4.43 -9.01
CA SER A 112 -14.50 -4.74 -9.34
C SER A 112 -15.49 -3.84 -8.62
#